data_AF-A0A4W3K984-F1
#
_entry.id   AF-A0A4W3K984-F1
#
_cell.length_a   1.000
_cell.length_b   1.000
_cell.length_c   1.000
_cell.angle_alpha   90.00
_cell.angle_beta   90.00
_cell.angle_gamma   90.00
#
_symmetry.space_group_name_H-M   'P 1'
#
loop_
_entity.id
_entity.type
_entity.pdbx_description
1 polymer ?
#
loop_
_entity_poly.entity_id
_entity_poly.type
_entity_poly.pdbx_seq_one_letter_code
_entity_poly.pdbx_strand_id
1 'polypeptide(L)'
;MAYIVVLTFSVLDWTVSMCLICKETIRVRRILRPFFLLQNSSLMKKTLKCLRRTLPEVASVLLLLAVHVLLFTIFGMLLFARSKDNEKDGEWRMYFRNLPESLTSLLVLLTTANNPDVMIPAYSRKRSYALFFITFSVIGTYLLMNCLTAIIYKQFRGYLLRSVQDTVLRRSLGIRAAFEVLCCECSNKAGVNGHIATVSTTTVLEVLQKAGMPSFHKQEMIKQTKAFTHDCVTAEQFRNLFDELQKVKI
;
A
#
# COMPACT_ATOMS: atom_id res chain seq x y z
N MET A 1 13.41 -17.06 8.95
CA MET A 1 13.52 -16.59 10.35
C MET A 1 12.19 -16.11 10.92
N ALA A 2 11.60 -14.98 10.50
CA ALA A 2 10.35 -14.46 11.10
C ALA A 2 9.18 -15.47 11.13
N TYR A 3 8.99 -16.25 10.08
CA TYR A 3 7.97 -17.30 10.04
C TYR A 3 8.15 -18.38 11.10
N ILE A 4 9.39 -18.85 11.29
CA ILE A 4 9.73 -19.90 12.25
C ILE A 4 9.50 -19.38 13.68
N VAL A 5 9.86 -18.12 13.94
CA VAL A 5 9.64 -17.47 15.25
C VAL A 5 8.14 -17.33 15.58
N VAL A 6 7.32 -16.89 14.62
CA VAL A 6 5.87 -16.77 14.85
C VAL A 6 5.22 -18.14 15.04
N LEU A 7 5.70 -19.15 14.31
CA LEU A 7 5.24 -20.52 14.46
C LEU A 7 5.61 -21.10 15.83
N THR A 8 6.86 -20.95 16.27
CA THR A 8 7.31 -21.45 17.58
C THR A 8 6.55 -20.78 18.72
N PHE A 9 6.34 -19.47 18.65
CA PHE A 9 5.57 -18.73 19.64
C PHE A 9 4.08 -19.17 19.66
N SER A 10 3.49 -19.41 18.49
CA SER A 10 2.10 -19.89 18.39
C SER A 10 1.92 -21.31 18.92
N VAL A 11 2.93 -22.17 18.75
CA VAL A 11 2.96 -23.52 19.32
C VAL A 11 3.17 -23.47 20.83
N LEU A 12 4.06 -22.60 21.31
CA LEU A 12 4.27 -22.40 22.75
C LEU A 12 2.98 -21.94 23.45
N ASP A 13 2.32 -20.90 22.94
CA ASP A 13 1.03 -20.40 23.45
C ASP A 13 -0.04 -21.52 23.43
N TRP A 14 -0.05 -22.35 22.39
CA TRP A 14 -0.94 -23.51 22.33
C TRP A 14 -0.62 -24.55 23.42
N THR A 15 0.66 -24.89 23.65
CA THR A 15 1.07 -25.83 24.71
C THR A 15 0.72 -25.32 26.11
N VAL A 16 0.94 -24.03 26.39
CA VAL A 16 0.60 -23.41 27.68
C VAL A 16 -0.91 -23.45 27.91
N SER A 17 -1.71 -23.14 26.88
CA SER A 17 -3.18 -23.25 26.95
C SER A 17 -3.67 -24.68 27.24
N MET A 18 -3.00 -25.69 26.70
CA MET A 18 -3.29 -27.11 26.99
C MET A 18 -2.90 -27.49 28.42
N CYS A 19 -1.73 -27.05 28.90
CA CYS A 19 -1.28 -27.28 30.27
C CYS A 19 -2.21 -26.63 31.32
N LEU A 20 -2.79 -25.47 31.00
CA LEU A 20 -3.70 -24.72 31.87
C LEU A 20 -5.17 -25.14 31.75
N ILE A 21 -5.48 -26.23 31.02
CA ILE A 21 -6.86 -26.73 30.80
C ILE A 21 -7.78 -25.60 30.31
N CYS A 22 -7.29 -24.79 29.36
CA CYS A 22 -8.03 -23.67 28.76
C CYS A 22 -8.53 -22.59 29.74
N LYS A 23 -7.93 -22.45 30.94
CA LYS A 23 -8.27 -21.38 31.90
C LYS A 23 -7.64 -20.01 31.59
N GLU A 24 -6.99 -19.86 30.44
CA GLU A 24 -6.39 -18.58 30.03
C GLU A 24 -7.42 -17.55 29.57
N THR A 25 -7.29 -16.33 30.09
CA THR A 25 -8.11 -15.18 29.70
C THR A 25 -7.65 -14.57 28.36
N ILE A 26 -6.34 -14.59 28.08
CA ILE A 26 -5.74 -14.00 26.88
C ILE A 26 -5.09 -15.09 26.03
N ARG A 27 -5.46 -15.18 24.76
CA ARG A 27 -4.91 -16.16 23.80
C ARG A 27 -4.13 -15.43 22.70
N VAL A 28 -2.82 -15.31 22.87
CA VAL A 28 -1.95 -14.48 22.00
C VAL A 28 -1.91 -15.02 20.57
N ARG A 29 -2.04 -16.33 20.38
CA ARG A 29 -2.14 -16.98 19.06
C ARG A 29 -3.19 -16.40 18.12
N ARG A 30 -4.26 -15.77 18.65
CA ARG A 30 -5.31 -15.15 17.83
C ARG A 30 -4.79 -13.94 17.06
N ILE A 31 -3.95 -13.12 17.70
CA ILE A 31 -3.36 -11.91 17.12
C ILE A 31 -2.34 -12.26 16.03
N LEU A 32 -1.70 -13.43 16.15
CA LEU A 32 -0.72 -13.92 15.17
C LEU A 32 -1.36 -14.54 13.92
N ARG A 33 -2.67 -14.84 13.91
CA ARG A 33 -3.34 -15.50 12.76
C ARG A 33 -3.24 -14.72 11.44
N PRO A 34 -3.47 -13.39 11.40
CA PRO A 34 -3.33 -12.61 10.17
C PRO A 34 -1.93 -12.69 9.57
N PHE A 35 -0.88 -12.92 10.37
CA PHE A 35 0.48 -13.08 9.87
C PHE A 35 0.62 -14.27 8.93
N PHE A 36 -0.04 -15.39 9.22
CA PHE A 36 0.01 -16.57 8.36
C PHE A 36 -0.63 -16.31 6.99
N LEU A 37 -1.71 -15.53 6.95
CA LEU A 37 -2.35 -15.09 5.70
C LEU A 37 -1.43 -14.15 4.90
N LEU A 38 -0.82 -13.18 5.58
CA LEU A 38 0.16 -12.26 4.97
C LEU A 38 1.39 -13.01 4.43
N GLN A 39 1.80 -14.09 5.09
CA GLN A 39 2.96 -14.87 4.68
C GLN A 39 2.67 -15.74 3.45
N ASN A 40 1.43 -16.18 3.23
CA ASN A 40 1.12 -17.00 2.06
C ASN A 40 0.98 -16.14 0.78
N SER A 41 0.49 -14.90 0.90
CA SER A 41 0.29 -14.03 -0.25
C SER A 41 1.54 -13.23 -0.64
N SER A 42 2.11 -13.54 -1.81
CA SER A 42 3.21 -12.77 -2.39
C SER A 42 2.82 -11.33 -2.74
N LEU A 43 1.55 -11.09 -3.08
CA LEU A 43 1.01 -9.76 -3.34
C LEU A 43 0.98 -8.92 -2.07
N MET A 44 0.46 -9.46 -0.97
CA MET A 44 0.38 -8.72 0.30
C MET A 44 1.76 -8.36 0.86
N LYS A 45 2.74 -9.25 0.71
CA LYS A 45 4.15 -8.94 1.07
C LYS A 45 4.69 -7.76 0.27
N LYS A 46 4.40 -7.70 -1.03
CA LYS A 46 4.80 -6.57 -1.90
C LYS A 46 4.11 -5.28 -1.44
N THR A 47 2.82 -5.32 -1.14
CA THR A 47 2.06 -4.17 -0.64
C THR A 47 2.57 -3.68 0.70
N LEU A 48 2.84 -4.57 1.66
CA LEU A 48 3.41 -4.19 2.97
C LEU A 48 4.81 -3.61 2.86
N LYS A 49 5.66 -4.18 2.00
CA LYS A 49 7.01 -3.63 1.74
C LYS A 49 6.91 -2.22 1.14
N CYS A 50 5.93 -1.99 0.26
CA CYS A 50 5.65 -0.67 -0.27
C CYS A 50 5.15 0.30 0.80
N LEU A 51 4.17 -0.11 1.61
CA LEU A 51 3.64 0.71 2.70
C LEU A 51 4.77 1.12 3.64
N ARG A 52 5.61 0.17 4.06
CA ARG A 52 6.79 0.45 4.89
C ARG A 52 7.74 1.44 4.24
N ARG A 53 7.94 1.38 2.93
CA ARG A 53 8.81 2.31 2.19
C ARG A 53 8.21 3.72 2.06
N THR A 54 6.88 3.84 2.09
CA THR A 54 6.16 5.12 1.96
C THR A 54 5.90 5.78 3.32
N LEU A 55 5.88 5.02 4.42
CA LEU A 55 5.80 5.53 5.80
C LEU A 55 6.75 6.70 6.13
N PRO A 56 8.06 6.68 5.81
CA PRO A 56 8.95 7.80 6.18
C PRO A 56 8.57 9.12 5.51
N GLU A 57 8.02 9.08 4.30
CA GLU A 57 7.58 10.29 3.60
C GLU A 57 6.31 10.86 4.23
N VAL A 58 5.36 9.99 4.60
CA VAL A 58 4.12 10.37 5.31
C VAL A 58 4.42 10.84 6.74
N ALA A 59 5.47 10.30 7.38
CA ALA A 59 5.85 10.66 8.75
C ALA A 59 6.18 12.15 8.91
N SER A 60 6.74 12.80 7.89
CA SER A 60 7.05 14.24 7.92
C SER A 60 5.79 15.10 8.16
N VAL A 61 4.68 14.76 7.51
CA VAL A 61 3.41 15.48 7.63
C VAL A 61 2.66 15.09 8.88
N LEU A 62 2.74 13.82 9.29
CA LEU A 62 2.23 13.40 10.60
C LEU A 62 2.93 14.12 11.75
N LEU A 63 4.23 14.37 11.63
CA LEU A 63 4.98 15.15 12.62
C LEU A 63 4.52 16.61 12.62
N LEU A 64 4.33 17.22 11.44
CA LEU A 64 3.78 18.57 11.34
C LEU A 64 2.38 18.67 11.97
N LEU A 65 1.52 17.66 11.74
CA LEU A 65 0.21 17.55 12.36
C LEU A 65 0.30 17.40 13.89
N ALA A 66 1.21 16.57 14.38
CA ALA A 66 1.44 16.40 15.81
C ALA A 66 1.90 17.71 16.46
N VAL A 67 2.82 18.44 15.82
CA VAL A 67 3.26 19.77 16.28
C VAL A 67 2.10 20.76 16.32
N HIS A 68 1.26 20.79 15.27
CA HIS A 68 0.04 21.63 15.24
C HIS A 68 -0.88 21.34 16.42
N VAL A 69 -1.19 20.06 16.67
CA VAL A 69 -2.07 19.68 17.78
C VAL A 69 -1.43 20.04 19.13
N LEU A 70 -0.14 19.74 19.33
CA LEU A 70 0.57 20.02 20.58
C LEU A 70 0.66 21.52 20.89
N LEU A 71 0.98 22.33 19.87
CA LEU A 71 1.05 23.77 20.00
C LEU A 71 -0.31 24.34 20.42
N PHE A 72 -1.39 23.98 19.71
CA PHE A 72 -2.74 24.43 20.06
C PHE A 72 -3.22 23.87 21.41
N THR A 73 -2.74 22.70 21.83
CA THR A 73 -3.03 22.16 23.17
C THR A 73 -2.44 23.05 24.25
N ILE A 74 -1.17 23.45 24.12
CA ILE A 74 -0.51 24.33 25.08
C ILE A 74 -1.18 25.72 25.07
N PHE A 75 -1.46 26.27 23.89
CA PHE A 75 -2.18 27.55 23.78
C PHE A 75 -3.58 27.48 24.37
N GLY A 76 -4.34 26.42 24.12
CA GLY A 76 -5.68 26.21 24.67
C GLY A 76 -5.65 26.13 26.19
N MET A 77 -4.73 25.36 26.77
CA MET A 77 -4.55 25.31 28.22
C MET A 77 -4.19 26.68 28.79
N LEU A 78 -3.29 27.45 28.18
CA LEU A 78 -2.92 28.78 28.68
C LEU A 78 -4.07 29.81 28.54
N LEU A 79 -4.84 29.72 27.46
CA LEU A 79 -5.93 30.65 27.15
C LEU A 79 -7.15 30.40 28.07
N PHE A 80 -7.44 29.12 28.36
CA PHE A 80 -8.61 28.71 29.15
C PHE A 80 -8.30 28.44 30.64
N ALA A 81 -7.04 28.30 31.06
CA ALA A 81 -6.69 28.10 32.48
C ALA A 81 -6.68 29.39 33.33
N ARG A 82 -6.83 30.58 32.72
CA ARG A 82 -6.55 31.86 33.41
C ARG A 82 -7.77 32.58 33.99
N SER A 83 -8.87 31.87 34.28
CA SER A 83 -10.04 32.49 34.91
C SER A 83 -9.94 32.42 36.44
N LYS A 84 -9.94 33.58 37.10
CA LYS A 84 -9.97 33.68 38.57
C LYS A 84 -11.27 33.15 39.21
N ASP A 85 -12.32 32.93 38.42
CA ASP A 85 -13.61 32.39 38.87
C ASP A 85 -13.67 30.87 38.63
N ASN A 86 -13.01 30.10 39.49
CA ASN A 86 -12.91 28.63 39.42
C ASN A 86 -14.28 27.89 39.44
N GLU A 87 -15.37 28.59 39.78
CA GLU A 87 -16.73 28.03 39.82
C GLU A 87 -17.51 28.14 38.50
N LYS A 88 -17.12 29.02 37.56
CA LYS A 88 -17.89 29.28 36.33
C LYS A 88 -17.24 28.71 35.05
N ASP A 89 -16.03 28.18 35.14
CA ASP A 89 -15.27 27.68 33.99
C ASP A 89 -15.55 26.19 33.72
N GLY A 90 -16.73 25.90 33.17
CA GLY A 90 -17.10 24.56 32.71
C GLY A 90 -16.14 24.01 31.64
N GLU A 91 -15.63 24.88 30.76
CA GLU A 91 -14.66 24.54 29.71
C GLU A 91 -13.36 23.94 30.22
N TRP A 92 -12.69 24.69 31.11
CA TRP A 92 -11.40 24.28 31.65
C TRP A 92 -11.54 22.96 32.40
N ARG A 93 -12.64 22.78 33.14
CA ARG A 93 -12.88 21.55 33.91
C ARG A 93 -13.18 20.33 33.02
N MET A 94 -13.82 20.54 31.86
CA MET A 94 -14.33 19.46 31.01
C MET A 94 -13.36 19.07 29.90
N TYR A 95 -12.67 20.03 29.28
CA TYR A 95 -11.85 19.78 28.08
C TYR A 95 -10.37 20.17 28.26
N PHE A 96 -10.06 21.29 28.96
CA PHE A 96 -8.71 21.87 29.00
C PHE A 96 -7.97 21.76 30.34
N ARG A 97 -8.34 20.80 31.19
CA ARG A 97 -7.85 20.68 32.57
C ARG A 97 -6.39 20.23 32.64
N ASN A 98 -6.09 19.14 31.93
CA ASN A 98 -4.76 18.51 31.90
C ASN A 98 -4.27 18.36 30.47
N LEU A 99 -2.96 18.22 30.28
CA LEU A 99 -2.35 17.99 28.97
C LEU A 99 -2.98 16.82 28.19
N PRO A 100 -3.13 15.59 28.74
CA PRO A 100 -3.74 14.49 28.00
C PRO A 100 -5.21 14.71 27.64
N GLU A 101 -6.00 15.33 28.53
CA GLU A 101 -7.42 15.62 28.31
C GLU A 101 -7.62 16.72 27.24
N SER A 102 -6.75 17.73 27.27
CA SER A 102 -6.72 18.80 26.26
C SER A 102 -6.30 18.27 24.91
N LEU A 103 -5.28 17.41 24.90
CA LEU A 103 -4.76 16.77 23.70
C LEU A 103 -5.82 15.88 23.04
N THR A 104 -6.54 15.06 23.81
CA THR A 104 -7.62 14.22 23.28
C THR A 104 -8.77 15.07 22.77
N SER A 105 -9.17 16.12 23.50
CA SER A 105 -10.24 17.03 23.08
C SER A 105 -9.95 17.69 21.72
N LEU A 106 -8.70 18.16 21.52
CA LEU A 106 -8.28 18.74 20.25
C LEU A 106 -8.04 17.69 19.15
N LEU A 107 -7.60 16.48 19.50
CA LEU A 107 -7.47 15.38 18.53
C LEU A 107 -8.84 14.92 18.01
N VAL A 108 -9.86 14.87 18.86
CA VAL A 108 -11.26 14.59 18.46
C VAL A 108 -11.82 15.75 17.63
N LEU A 109 -11.47 16.99 17.97
CA LEU A 109 -11.84 18.18 17.18
C LEU A 109 -11.18 18.21 15.81
N LEU A 110 -9.95 17.72 15.68
CA LEU A 110 -9.26 17.60 14.40
C LEU A 110 -10.04 16.69 13.43
N THR A 111 -10.72 15.67 13.96
CA THR A 111 -11.67 14.82 13.24
C THR A 111 -13.10 15.36 13.21
N THR A 112 -13.33 16.57 13.74
CA THR A 112 -14.62 17.27 13.79
C THR A 112 -15.74 16.55 14.56
N ALA A 113 -15.40 15.56 15.38
CA ALA A 113 -16.39 14.69 16.01
C ALA A 113 -17.09 15.32 17.24
N ASN A 114 -16.47 16.33 17.86
CA ASN A 114 -16.99 17.07 19.01
C ASN A 114 -17.26 18.55 18.69
N ASN A 115 -17.43 18.92 17.41
CA ASN A 115 -17.84 20.27 17.00
C ASN A 115 -19.38 20.32 16.89
N PRO A 116 -20.09 21.27 17.53
CA PRO A 116 -19.62 22.45 18.27
C PRO A 116 -19.42 22.27 19.78
N ASP A 117 -19.68 21.08 20.33
CA ASP A 117 -19.71 20.83 21.79
C ASP A 117 -18.48 21.34 22.55
N VAL A 118 -17.27 21.13 22.01
CA VAL A 118 -15.99 21.57 22.62
C VAL A 118 -15.79 23.10 22.58
N MET A 119 -16.60 23.83 21.80
CA MET A 119 -16.51 25.27 21.62
C MET A 119 -17.62 26.02 22.38
N ILE A 120 -18.78 25.39 22.63
CA ILE A 120 -19.98 26.05 23.14
C ILE A 120 -19.74 26.80 24.47
N PRO A 121 -19.23 26.16 25.54
CA PRO A 121 -19.04 26.88 26.80
C PRO A 121 -18.00 28.05 26.73
N ALA A 122 -17.01 28.01 25.83
CA ALA A 122 -16.02 29.07 25.59
C ALA A 122 -16.66 30.22 24.80
N TYR A 123 -17.42 29.87 23.76
CA TYR A 123 -18.15 30.81 22.92
C TYR A 123 -19.20 31.59 23.71
N SER A 124 -19.92 30.90 24.61
CA SER A 124 -20.95 31.49 25.47
C SER A 124 -20.37 32.53 26.43
N ARG A 125 -19.09 32.41 26.80
CA ARG A 125 -18.39 33.38 27.65
C ARG A 125 -17.93 34.60 26.85
N LYS A 126 -17.20 34.40 25.75
CA LYS A 126 -16.83 35.46 24.81
C LYS A 126 -16.81 34.90 23.39
N ARG A 127 -17.53 35.57 22.49
CA ARG A 127 -17.57 35.20 21.06
C ARG A 127 -16.18 35.16 20.40
N SER A 128 -15.21 35.92 20.92
CA SER A 128 -13.83 35.95 20.43
C SER A 128 -13.11 34.60 20.54
N TYR A 129 -13.49 33.73 21.49
CA TYR A 129 -12.86 32.42 21.62
C TYR A 129 -13.17 31.47 20.45
N ALA A 130 -14.23 31.73 19.67
CA ALA A 130 -14.48 30.97 18.44
C ALA A 130 -13.31 31.08 17.44
N LEU A 131 -12.57 32.19 17.44
CA LEU A 131 -11.45 32.37 16.53
C LEU A 131 -10.36 31.31 16.74
N PHE A 132 -10.15 30.86 17.98
CA PHE A 132 -9.20 29.80 18.31
C PHE A 132 -9.59 28.48 17.63
N PHE A 133 -10.84 28.04 17.83
CA PHE A 133 -11.35 26.78 17.27
C PHE A 133 -11.44 26.83 15.74
N ILE A 134 -11.89 27.95 15.17
CA ILE A 134 -11.95 28.13 13.71
C ILE A 134 -10.55 28.06 13.11
N THR A 135 -9.57 28.77 13.68
CA THR A 135 -8.18 28.75 13.18
C THR A 135 -7.57 27.35 13.29
N PHE A 136 -7.83 26.65 14.40
CA PHE A 136 -7.41 25.26 14.59
C PHE A 136 -7.98 24.34 13.51
N SER A 137 -9.29 24.44 13.21
CA SER A 137 -9.95 23.60 12.21
C SER A 137 -9.53 23.94 10.78
N VAL A 138 -9.36 25.22 10.44
CA VAL A 138 -8.86 25.67 9.12
C VAL A 138 -7.47 25.09 8.85
N ILE A 139 -6.55 25.24 9.78
CA ILE A 139 -5.18 24.75 9.62
C ILE A 139 -5.13 23.22 9.70
N GLY A 140 -5.75 22.62 10.72
CA GLY A 140 -5.67 21.18 10.97
C GLY A 140 -6.45 20.36 9.96
N THR A 141 -7.77 20.55 9.90
CA THR A 141 -8.67 19.71 9.10
C THR A 141 -8.63 20.07 7.62
N TYR A 142 -8.63 21.35 7.26
CA TYR A 142 -8.71 21.73 5.85
C TYR A 142 -7.36 21.84 5.15
N LEU A 143 -6.29 22.23 5.85
CA LEU A 143 -4.96 22.32 5.25
C LEU A 143 -4.15 21.04 5.47
N LEU A 144 -3.90 20.65 6.72
CA LEU A 144 -2.99 19.54 7.01
C LEU A 144 -3.56 18.16 6.62
N MET A 145 -4.84 17.87 6.88
CA MET A 145 -5.42 16.58 6.46
C MET A 145 -5.52 16.44 4.94
N ASN A 146 -5.86 17.52 4.22
CA ASN A 146 -5.89 17.49 2.76
C ASN A 146 -4.47 17.34 2.17
N CYS A 147 -3.47 17.99 2.77
CA CYS A 147 -2.06 17.78 2.42
C CYS A 147 -1.61 16.33 2.68
N LEU A 148 -1.99 15.75 3.82
CA LEU A 148 -1.73 14.35 4.14
C LEU A 148 -2.31 13.41 3.09
N THR A 149 -3.58 13.60 2.71
CA THR A 149 -4.24 12.84 1.65
C THR A 149 -3.50 12.99 0.30
N ALA A 150 -3.09 14.20 -0.06
CA ALA A 150 -2.36 14.46 -1.30
C ALA A 150 -1.01 13.72 -1.35
N ILE A 151 -0.27 13.68 -0.25
CA ILE A 151 1.03 12.99 -0.18
C ILE A 151 0.85 11.47 -0.23
N ILE A 152 -0.14 10.94 0.49
CA ILE A 152 -0.50 9.52 0.43
C ILE A 152 -0.86 9.14 -1.01
N TYR A 153 -1.69 9.94 -1.68
CA TYR A 153 -2.06 9.72 -3.08
C TYR A 153 -0.84 9.75 -4.01
N LYS A 154 0.02 10.77 -3.87
CA LYS A 154 1.25 10.90 -4.67
C LYS A 154 2.12 9.65 -4.53
N GLN A 155 2.27 9.12 -3.31
CA GLN A 155 3.10 7.95 -3.11
C GLN A 155 2.46 6.66 -3.62
N PHE A 156 1.17 6.49 -3.37
CA PHE A 156 0.44 5.33 -3.87
C PHE A 156 0.46 5.27 -5.40
N ARG A 157 0.24 6.41 -6.07
CA ARG A 157 0.36 6.53 -7.53
C ARG A 157 1.78 6.20 -8.01
N GLY A 158 2.81 6.73 -7.35
CA GLY A 158 4.21 6.44 -7.66
C GLY A 158 4.54 4.94 -7.53
N TYR A 159 4.00 4.27 -6.51
CA TYR A 159 4.13 2.82 -6.35
C TYR A 159 3.41 2.03 -7.45
N LEU A 160 2.16 2.37 -7.76
CA LEU A 160 1.39 1.68 -8.80
C LEU A 160 2.10 1.76 -10.15
N LEU A 161 2.60 2.94 -10.53
CA LEU A 161 3.35 3.12 -11.76
C LEU A 161 4.61 2.24 -11.82
N ARG A 162 5.40 2.22 -10.73
CA ARG A 162 6.57 1.34 -10.65
C ARG A 162 6.19 -0.14 -10.72
N SER A 163 5.11 -0.55 -10.07
CA SER A 163 4.63 -1.95 -10.10
C SER A 163 4.19 -2.37 -11.50
N VAL A 164 3.55 -1.48 -12.26
CA VAL A 164 3.18 -1.72 -13.66
C VAL A 164 4.44 -1.82 -14.53
N GLN A 165 5.37 -0.86 -14.40
CA GLN A 165 6.65 -0.86 -15.11
C GLN A 165 7.45 -2.14 -14.86
N ASP A 166 7.58 -2.57 -13.60
CA ASP A 166 8.24 -3.82 -13.23
C ASP A 166 7.60 -5.04 -13.88
N THR A 167 6.27 -5.04 -13.98
CA THR A 167 5.52 -6.15 -14.58
C THR A 167 5.75 -6.21 -16.09
N VAL A 168 5.72 -5.06 -16.76
CA VAL A 168 6.05 -4.94 -18.19
C VAL A 168 7.49 -5.36 -18.44
N LEU A 169 8.44 -4.86 -17.64
CA LEU A 169 9.86 -5.18 -17.78
C LEU A 169 10.14 -6.68 -17.60
N ARG A 170 9.63 -7.31 -16.53
CA ARG A 170 9.81 -8.75 -16.30
C ARG A 170 9.24 -9.57 -17.46
N ARG A 171 8.13 -9.14 -18.04
CA ARG A 171 7.53 -9.78 -19.20
C ARG A 171 8.40 -9.62 -20.44
N SER A 172 8.85 -8.41 -20.77
CA SER A 172 9.73 -8.15 -21.92
C SER A 172 11.04 -8.92 -21.82
N LEU A 173 11.64 -8.99 -20.61
CA LEU A 173 12.83 -9.79 -20.35
C LEU A 173 12.55 -11.29 -20.50
N GLY A 174 11.40 -11.78 -20.01
CA GLY A 174 11.00 -13.18 -20.15
C GLY A 174 10.79 -13.58 -21.61
N ILE A 175 10.14 -12.73 -22.42
CA ILE A 175 9.94 -12.97 -23.86
C ILE A 175 11.29 -12.99 -24.58
N ARG A 176 12.18 -12.04 -24.27
CA ARG A 176 13.52 -11.99 -24.86
C ARG A 176 14.37 -13.21 -24.49
N ALA A 177 14.37 -13.59 -23.21
CA ALA A 177 15.10 -14.78 -22.76
C ALA A 177 14.56 -16.06 -23.41
N ALA A 178 13.23 -16.19 -23.54
CA ALA A 178 12.63 -17.31 -24.25
C ALA A 178 13.06 -17.34 -25.72
N PHE A 179 13.11 -16.19 -26.40
CA PHE A 179 13.60 -16.10 -27.77
C PHE A 179 15.06 -16.53 -27.91
N GLU A 180 15.94 -16.04 -27.03
CA GLU A 180 17.37 -16.39 -27.05
C GLU A 180 17.60 -17.90 -26.85
N VAL A 181 16.85 -18.55 -25.94
CA VAL A 181 16.93 -20.00 -25.72
C VAL A 181 16.45 -20.78 -26.96
N LEU A 182 15.35 -20.35 -27.59
CA LEU A 182 14.80 -21.00 -28.78
C LEU A 182 15.72 -20.84 -30.01
N CYS A 183 16.44 -19.72 -30.13
CA CYS A 183 17.44 -19.53 -31.19
C CYS A 183 18.65 -20.47 -31.03
N CYS A 184 19.10 -20.75 -29.80
CA CYS A 184 20.20 -21.69 -29.55
C CYS A 184 19.88 -23.13 -29.99
N GLU A 185 18.64 -23.59 -29.81
CA GLU A 185 18.21 -24.91 -30.30
C GLU A 185 18.20 -25.00 -31.84
N CYS A 186 17.90 -23.90 -32.53
CA CYS A 186 17.96 -23.83 -34.00
C CYS A 186 19.42 -23.81 -34.51
N SER A 187 20.32 -23.05 -33.87
CA SER A 187 21.72 -22.94 -34.30
C SER A 187 22.52 -24.24 -34.13
N ASN A 188 22.14 -25.12 -33.21
CA ASN A 188 22.77 -26.46 -33.08
C ASN A 188 22.39 -27.41 -34.23
N LYS A 189 21.29 -27.14 -34.95
CA LYS A 189 20.85 -27.95 -36.11
C LYS A 189 21.35 -27.38 -37.45
N ALA A 190 21.61 -26.08 -37.52
CA ALA A 190 22.11 -25.40 -38.71
C ALA A 190 23.54 -24.93 -38.47
N GLY A 191 24.52 -25.66 -39.00
CA GLY A 191 25.93 -25.29 -38.94
C GLY A 191 26.15 -23.83 -39.37
N VAL A 192 26.78 -23.08 -38.48
CA VAL A 192 27.40 -21.74 -38.61
C VAL A 192 27.16 -21.03 -39.94
N ASN A 193 26.41 -19.91 -39.90
CA ASN A 193 26.80 -18.64 -40.53
C ASN A 193 25.85 -17.48 -40.16
N GLY A 194 26.43 -16.41 -39.59
CA GLY A 194 26.07 -15.02 -39.88
C GLY A 194 24.64 -14.50 -39.62
N HIS A 195 24.44 -13.98 -38.41
CA HIS A 195 23.86 -12.67 -38.09
C HIS A 195 22.35 -12.39 -37.99
N ILE A 196 21.42 -13.33 -38.17
CA ILE A 196 20.04 -13.10 -37.71
C ILE A 196 19.59 -14.27 -36.84
N ALA A 197 19.45 -14.02 -35.54
CA ALA A 197 18.82 -14.95 -34.64
C ALA A 197 17.35 -15.11 -35.07
N THR A 198 16.98 -16.30 -35.53
CA THR A 198 15.63 -16.65 -35.96
C THR A 198 15.17 -17.93 -35.30
N VAL A 199 13.86 -18.09 -35.12
CA VAL A 199 13.24 -19.30 -34.55
C VAL A 199 12.34 -19.95 -35.58
N SER A 200 12.37 -21.28 -35.71
CA SER A 200 11.44 -22.01 -36.58
C SER A 200 9.98 -21.83 -36.14
N THR A 201 9.07 -21.59 -37.07
CA THR A 201 7.62 -21.48 -36.81
C THR A 201 7.06 -22.74 -36.15
N THR A 202 7.55 -23.91 -36.53
CA THR A 202 7.13 -25.21 -35.96
C THR A 202 7.44 -25.31 -34.46
N THR A 203 8.64 -24.90 -34.05
CA THR A 203 9.06 -24.89 -32.64
C THR A 203 8.21 -23.92 -31.82
N VAL A 204 7.90 -22.73 -32.36
CA VAL A 204 7.00 -21.77 -31.69
C VAL A 204 5.60 -22.36 -31.50
N LEU A 205 5.06 -23.04 -32.52
CA LEU A 205 3.75 -23.69 -32.42
C LEU A 205 3.72 -24.80 -31.35
N GLU A 206 4.75 -25.63 -31.26
CA GLU A 206 4.87 -26.66 -30.23
C GLU A 206 4.91 -26.07 -28.81
N VAL A 207 5.67 -24.98 -28.63
CA VAL A 207 5.77 -24.28 -27.34
C VAL A 207 4.42 -23.66 -26.96
N LEU A 208 3.74 -23.01 -27.91
CA LEU A 208 2.40 -22.44 -27.69
C LEU A 208 1.37 -23.53 -27.36
N GLN A 209 1.47 -24.71 -27.97
CA GLN A 209 0.61 -25.86 -27.66
C GLN A 209 0.83 -26.41 -26.25
N LYS A 210 2.08 -26.40 -25.75
CA LYS A 210 2.40 -26.85 -24.38
C LYS A 210 2.18 -25.77 -23.33
N ALA A 211 2.10 -24.50 -23.71
CA ALA A 211 1.89 -23.40 -22.78
C ALA A 211 0.48 -23.42 -22.14
N GLY A 212 0.45 -23.23 -20.81
CA GLY A 212 -0.77 -23.06 -20.02
C GLY A 212 -1.32 -21.64 -20.15
N MET A 213 -2.15 -21.40 -21.17
CA MET A 213 -2.80 -20.11 -21.44
C MET A 213 -4.30 -20.28 -21.69
N PRO A 214 -5.13 -19.24 -21.45
CA PRO A 214 -6.55 -19.27 -21.81
C PRO A 214 -6.77 -19.61 -23.29
N SER A 215 -7.78 -20.44 -23.58
CA SER A 215 -8.02 -21.01 -24.92
C SER A 215 -8.14 -19.95 -26.02
N PHE A 216 -8.83 -18.83 -25.73
CA PHE A 216 -9.00 -17.70 -26.65
C PHE A 216 -7.66 -17.11 -27.11
N HIS A 217 -6.80 -16.72 -26.16
CA HIS A 217 -5.49 -16.14 -26.46
C HIS A 217 -4.56 -17.13 -27.18
N LYS A 218 -4.62 -18.40 -26.79
CA LYS A 218 -3.83 -19.46 -27.41
C LYS A 218 -4.21 -19.67 -28.88
N GLN A 219 -5.50 -19.68 -29.19
CA GLN A 219 -5.99 -19.82 -30.57
C GLN A 219 -5.59 -18.64 -31.44
N GLU A 220 -5.71 -17.41 -30.94
CA GLU A 220 -5.31 -16.21 -31.69
C GLU A 220 -3.81 -16.19 -31.97
N MET A 221 -2.97 -16.50 -30.97
CA MET A 221 -1.52 -16.57 -31.17
C MET A 221 -1.11 -17.66 -32.18
N ILE A 222 -1.76 -18.83 -32.14
CA ILE A 222 -1.51 -19.90 -33.11
C ILE A 222 -1.91 -19.45 -34.52
N LYS A 223 -3.05 -18.76 -34.66
CA LYS A 223 -3.50 -18.22 -35.94
C LYS A 223 -2.50 -17.19 -36.51
N GLN A 224 -2.03 -16.25 -35.68
CA GLN A 224 -1.02 -15.26 -36.05
C GLN A 224 0.31 -15.92 -36.42
N THR A 225 0.72 -16.96 -35.68
CA THR A 225 1.96 -17.70 -35.97
C THR A 225 1.89 -18.44 -37.30
N LYS A 226 0.71 -18.99 -37.66
CA LYS A 226 0.47 -19.63 -38.97
C LYS A 226 0.34 -18.64 -40.13
N ALA A 227 0.01 -17.38 -39.84
CA ALA A 227 -0.10 -16.33 -40.86
C ALA A 227 1.26 -15.78 -41.29
N PHE A 228 2.35 -16.07 -40.56
CA PHE A 228 3.70 -15.72 -41.00
C PHE A 228 4.09 -16.50 -42.25
N THR A 229 4.52 -15.77 -43.28
CA THR A 229 4.81 -16.29 -44.63
C THR A 229 6.17 -17.00 -44.73
N HIS A 230 7.02 -16.87 -43.71
CA HIS A 230 8.36 -17.45 -43.66
C HIS A 230 8.44 -18.53 -42.59
N ASP A 231 9.20 -19.61 -42.85
CA ASP A 231 9.46 -20.70 -41.88
C ASP A 231 10.24 -20.24 -40.62
N CYS A 232 10.69 -18.99 -40.62
CA CYS A 232 11.48 -18.38 -39.56
C CYS A 232 10.80 -17.13 -39.00
N VAL A 233 10.78 -17.01 -37.67
CA VAL A 233 10.25 -15.85 -36.92
C VAL A 233 11.42 -15.00 -36.43
N THR A 234 11.40 -13.71 -36.72
CA THR A 234 12.39 -12.74 -36.23
C THR A 234 12.08 -12.28 -34.80
N ALA A 235 13.07 -11.68 -34.12
CA ALA A 235 12.90 -11.17 -32.75
C ALA A 235 11.75 -10.15 -32.62
N GLU A 236 11.56 -9.31 -33.63
CA GLU A 236 10.50 -8.29 -33.64
C GLU A 236 9.12 -8.90 -33.86
N GLN A 237 8.99 -9.86 -34.78
CA GLN A 237 7.75 -10.62 -34.99
C GLN A 237 7.38 -11.42 -33.74
N PHE A 238 8.37 -12.04 -33.09
CA PHE A 238 8.18 -12.78 -31.85
C PHE A 238 7.68 -11.87 -30.72
N ARG A 239 8.26 -10.67 -30.57
CA ARG A 239 7.78 -9.69 -29.58
C ARG A 239 6.35 -9.23 -29.86
N ASN A 240 6.05 -8.88 -31.12
CA ASN A 240 4.73 -8.41 -31.54
C ASN A 240 3.63 -9.45 -31.27
N LEU A 241 3.94 -10.74 -31.42
CA LEU A 241 3.03 -11.85 -31.11
C LEU A 241 2.55 -11.81 -29.65
N PHE A 242 3.42 -11.42 -28.71
CA PHE A 242 3.05 -11.29 -27.30
C PHE A 242 2.46 -9.91 -26.97
N ASP A 243 2.82 -8.84 -27.68
CA ASP A 243 2.26 -7.51 -27.41
C ASP A 243 0.76 -7.40 -27.78
N GLU A 244 0.29 -8.13 -28.79
CA GLU A 244 -1.14 -8.27 -29.14
C GLU A 244 -2.01 -8.77 -27.96
N LEU A 245 -1.47 -9.60 -27.06
CA LEU A 245 -2.17 -10.03 -25.84
C LEU A 245 -2.52 -8.88 -24.89
N GLN A 246 -1.86 -7.72 -25.01
CA GLN A 246 -2.16 -6.54 -24.20
C GLN A 246 -3.39 -5.76 -24.71
N LYS A 247 -3.63 -5.75 -26.03
CA LYS A 247 -4.70 -4.95 -26.64
C LYS A 247 -6.10 -5.39 -26.22
N VAL A 248 -6.28 -6.67 -25.88
CA VAL A 248 -7.59 -7.24 -25.50
C VAL A 248 -7.96 -6.94 -24.02
N LYS A 249 -7.05 -6.36 -23.24
CA LYS A 249 -7.23 -6.14 -21.79
C LYS A 249 -7.55 -4.69 -21.38
N ILE A 250 -7.80 -3.80 -22.35
CA ILE A 250 -8.24 -2.41 -22.12
C ILE A 250 -9.71 -2.30 -22.51
#